data_AF-A0A9P8VYP1-F1
#
_entry.id   AF-A0A9P8VYP1-F1
#
_cell.length_a   1.000
_cell.length_b   1.000
_cell.length_c   1.000
_cell.angle_alpha   90.00
_cell.angle_beta   90.00
_cell.angle_gamma   90.00
#
_symmetry.space_group_name_H-M   'P 1'
#
loop_
_entity.id
_entity.type
_entity.pdbx_description
1 polymer ?
#
loop_
_entity_poly.entity_id
_entity_poly.type
_entity_poly.pdbx_seq_one_letter_code
_entity_poly.pdbx_strand_id
1 'polypeptide(L)'
;MKLSCDQCSEHPEGFRGDHELRRHVLAKHEGLSIKFICRDPATAGLVSPLQPTTPLSKCKACVEGRQYGAWYNAAAHLRRVHFRPKKSRGKNNNVDADEQKQSDEDVKWGDLKIWFEEKLVPIDEKESGHGLLREMVE
;
A
#
# COMPACT_ATOMS: atom_id res chain seq x y z
N MET A 1 25.54 8.76 6.77
CA MET A 1 25.41 10.21 6.56
C MET A 1 23.95 10.56 6.78
N LYS A 2 23.64 11.58 7.58
CA LYS A 2 22.26 12.03 7.81
C LYS A 2 21.96 13.16 6.82
N LEU A 3 20.75 13.17 6.27
CA LEU A 3 20.31 14.23 5.37
C LEU A 3 19.62 15.33 6.16
N SER A 4 19.75 16.59 5.74
CA SER A 4 19.04 17.74 6.33
C SER A 4 18.07 18.33 5.31
N CYS A 5 17.05 19.03 5.80
CA CYS A 5 16.20 19.84 4.94
C CYS A 5 16.86 21.20 4.69
N ASP A 6 16.90 21.65 3.44
CA ASP A 6 17.45 22.97 3.08
C ASP A 6 16.45 24.12 3.28
N GLN A 7 15.18 23.79 3.55
CA GLN A 7 14.09 24.77 3.70
C GLN A 7 13.69 25.04 5.16
N CYS A 8 14.06 24.17 6.10
CA CYS A 8 13.84 24.39 7.53
C CYS A 8 14.83 23.62 8.43
N SER A 9 14.86 23.98 9.71
CA SER A 9 15.73 23.34 10.72
C SER A 9 14.94 22.54 11.77
N GLU A 10 13.71 22.12 11.47
CA GLU A 10 12.85 21.40 12.42
C GLU A 10 13.34 19.98 12.78
N HIS A 11 14.19 19.38 11.93
CA HIS A 11 14.81 18.07 12.17
C HIS A 11 16.34 18.21 12.34
N PRO A 12 16.80 18.73 13.50
CA PRO A 12 18.24 18.93 13.75
C PRO A 12 18.99 17.60 13.83
N GLU A 13 18.31 16.49 14.14
CA GLU A 13 18.92 15.16 14.13
C GLU A 13 19.14 14.61 12.71
N GLY A 14 18.56 15.25 11.68
CA GLY A 14 18.58 14.81 10.29
C GLY A 14 17.75 13.55 10.00
N PHE A 15 17.57 13.27 8.72
CA PHE A 15 16.85 12.12 8.17
C PHE A 15 17.80 10.95 7.91
N ARG A 16 17.29 9.71 8.02
CA ARG A 16 18.07 8.48 7.82
C ARG A 16 18.28 8.14 6.33
N GLY A 17 17.53 8.76 5.43
CA GLY A 17 17.66 8.57 3.99
C GLY A 17 16.82 9.55 3.16
N ASP A 18 16.97 9.46 1.83
CA ASP A 18 16.30 10.33 0.86
C ASP A 18 14.77 10.26 0.99
N HIS A 19 14.25 9.07 1.27
CA HIS A 19 12.81 8.83 1.38
C HIS A 19 12.16 9.62 2.52
N GLU A 20 12.83 9.71 3.67
CA GLU A 20 12.33 10.47 4.81
C GLU A 20 12.41 11.98 4.55
N LEU A 21 13.51 12.46 3.97
CA LEU A 21 13.67 13.86 3.59
C LEU A 21 12.61 14.27 2.55
N ARG A 22 12.40 13.47 1.50
CA ARG A 22 11.41 13.74 0.45
C ARG A 22 10.00 13.86 1.05
N ARG A 23 9.62 12.95 1.95
CA ARG A 23 8.32 13.01 2.63
C ARG A 23 8.18 14.26 3.49
N HIS A 24 9.22 14.63 4.23
CA HIS A 24 9.22 15.85 5.03
C HIS A 24 9.02 17.08 4.13
N VAL A 25 9.78 17.18 3.04
CA VAL A 25 9.69 18.33 2.13
C VAL A 25 8.28 18.45 1.54
N LEU A 26 7.75 17.36 0.99
CA LEU A 26 6.41 17.35 0.42
C LEU A 26 5.36 17.71 1.47
N ALA A 27 5.45 17.14 2.67
CA ALA A 27 4.43 17.35 3.70
C ALA A 27 4.49 18.75 4.29
N LYS A 28 5.69 19.22 4.65
CA LYS A 28 5.88 20.47 5.39
C LYS A 28 5.90 21.69 4.49
N HIS A 29 6.46 21.56 3.28
CA HIS A 29 6.70 22.70 2.39
C HIS A 29 5.74 22.76 1.22
N GLU A 30 5.22 21.61 0.76
CA GLU A 30 4.27 21.57 -0.36
C GLU A 30 2.83 21.27 0.07
N GLY A 31 2.61 20.85 1.32
CA GLY A 31 1.29 20.41 1.79
C GLY A 31 0.79 19.16 1.05
N LEU A 32 1.71 18.35 0.53
CA LEU A 32 1.43 17.14 -0.24
C LEU A 32 1.94 15.90 0.50
N SER A 33 1.27 14.77 0.30
CA SER A 33 1.74 13.47 0.77
C SER A 33 1.83 12.48 -0.36
N ILE A 34 2.92 11.71 -0.36
CA ILE A 34 3.08 10.58 -1.28
C ILE A 34 2.21 9.44 -0.78
N LYS A 35 1.32 8.97 -1.65
CA LYS A 35 0.49 7.80 -1.44
C LYS A 35 0.68 6.82 -2.58
N PHE A 36 0.44 5.56 -2.29
CA PHE A 36 0.49 4.48 -3.27
C PHE A 36 -0.90 3.88 -3.38
N ILE A 37 -1.42 3.72 -4.59
CA ILE A 37 -2.76 3.17 -4.84
C ILE A 37 -2.60 1.93 -5.71
N CYS A 38 -3.30 0.85 -5.37
CA CYS A 38 -3.32 -0.35 -6.20
C CYS A 38 -4.11 -0.06 -7.48
N ARG A 39 -3.57 -0.46 -8.63
CA ARG A 39 -4.21 -0.29 -9.93
C ARG A 39 -4.09 -1.57 -10.76
N ASP A 40 -5.03 -1.75 -11.67
CA ASP A 40 -4.94 -2.83 -12.64
C ASP A 40 -4.06 -2.36 -13.81
N PRO A 41 -2.93 -3.03 -14.11
CA PRO A 41 -2.06 -2.63 -15.21
C PRO A 41 -2.79 -2.62 -16.55
N ALA A 42 -3.79 -3.48 -16.77
CA ALA A 42 -4.57 -3.49 -18.01
C ALA A 42 -5.34 -2.17 -18.20
N THR A 43 -5.82 -1.56 -17.11
CA THR A 43 -6.51 -0.25 -17.17
C THR A 43 -5.56 0.91 -17.50
N ALA A 44 -4.25 0.70 -17.32
CA ALA A 44 -3.20 1.65 -17.66
C ALA A 44 -2.52 1.34 -19.01
N GLY A 45 -3.03 0.36 -19.77
CA GLY A 45 -2.41 -0.08 -21.02
C GLY A 45 -1.07 -0.81 -20.84
N LEU A 46 -0.78 -1.31 -19.63
CA LEU A 46 0.42 -2.07 -19.31
C LEU A 46 0.14 -3.56 -19.34
N VAL A 47 1.11 -4.32 -19.85
CA VAL A 47 1.06 -5.78 -19.85
C VAL A 47 1.74 -6.29 -18.58
N SER A 48 1.02 -7.08 -17.79
CA SER A 48 1.60 -7.79 -16.65
C SER A 48 1.68 -9.29 -16.93
N PRO A 49 2.79 -9.96 -16.56
CA PRO A 49 2.85 -11.42 -16.55
C PRO A 49 2.07 -12.03 -15.39
N LEU A 50 1.69 -11.23 -14.38
CA LEU A 50 0.97 -11.71 -13.22
C LEU A 50 -0.52 -11.78 -13.51
N GLN A 51 -1.16 -12.87 -13.08
CA GLN A 51 -2.61 -13.01 -13.14
C GLN A 51 -3.18 -13.00 -11.71
N PRO A 52 -4.02 -12.02 -11.35
CA PRO A 52 -4.60 -11.94 -10.02
C PRO A 52 -5.66 -13.03 -9.84
N THR A 53 -5.55 -13.81 -8.76
CA THR A 53 -6.55 -14.81 -8.35
C THR A 53 -7.86 -14.14 -7.96
N THR A 54 -7.79 -12.93 -7.42
CA THR A 54 -8.93 -12.06 -7.13
C THR A 54 -8.78 -10.76 -7.91
N PRO A 55 -9.67 -10.41 -8.85
CA PRO A 55 -9.62 -9.13 -9.57
C PRO A 55 -9.73 -7.93 -8.63
N LEU A 56 -9.07 -6.81 -8.97
CA LEU A 56 -9.14 -5.56 -8.18
C LEU A 56 -10.56 -5.03 -8.05
N SER A 57 -11.37 -5.18 -9.10
CA SER A 57 -12.79 -4.83 -9.12
C SER A 57 -13.66 -5.62 -8.14
N LYS A 58 -13.14 -6.71 -7.53
CA LYS A 58 -13.82 -7.46 -6.46
C LYS A 58 -13.27 -7.15 -5.06
N CYS A 59 -12.27 -6.27 -4.94
CA CYS A 59 -11.67 -5.89 -3.66
C CYS A 59 -12.17 -4.50 -3.25
N LYS A 60 -12.88 -4.42 -2.12
CA LYS A 60 -13.41 -3.15 -1.58
C LYS A 60 -12.33 -2.08 -1.46
N ALA A 61 -11.16 -2.42 -0.89
CA ALA A 61 -10.07 -1.47 -0.72
C ALA A 61 -9.53 -0.94 -2.06
N CYS A 62 -9.47 -1.77 -3.11
CA CYS A 62 -9.04 -1.33 -4.44
C CYS A 62 -10.10 -0.48 -5.14
N VAL A 63 -11.38 -0.89 -5.04
CA VAL A 63 -12.50 -0.15 -5.62
C VAL A 63 -12.64 1.24 -4.99
N GLU A 64 -12.44 1.36 -3.68
CA GLU A 64 -12.43 2.64 -2.96
C GLU A 64 -11.16 3.47 -3.21
N GLY A 65 -10.17 2.95 -3.95
CA GLY A 65 -8.92 3.66 -4.22
C GLY A 65 -8.07 3.86 -2.97
N ARG A 66 -8.03 2.87 -2.07
CA ARG A 66 -7.30 2.95 -0.80
C ARG A 66 -5.86 3.43 -1.01
N GLN A 67 -5.51 4.44 -0.24
CA GLN A 67 -4.21 5.09 -0.27
C GLN A 67 -3.29 4.48 0.78
N TYR A 68 -2.14 3.98 0.35
CA TYR A 68 -1.11 3.42 1.21
C TYR A 68 0.01 4.44 1.40
N GLY A 69 0.47 4.64 2.63
CA GLY A 69 1.56 5.58 2.88
C GLY A 69 2.88 5.16 2.21
N ALA A 70 3.11 3.86 2.01
CA ALA A 70 4.35 3.32 1.44
C ALA A 70 4.09 2.26 0.37
N TRP A 71 5.01 2.15 -0.59
CA TRP A 71 4.92 1.18 -1.69
C TRP A 71 4.85 -0.27 -1.19
N TYR A 72 5.60 -0.61 -0.13
CA TYR A 72 5.62 -1.98 0.40
C TYR A 72 4.29 -2.38 1.06
N ASN A 73 3.51 -1.40 1.54
CA ASN A 73 2.18 -1.64 2.08
C ASN A 73 1.17 -1.97 0.96
N ALA A 74 1.22 -1.24 -0.15
CA ALA A 74 0.43 -1.55 -1.35
C ALA A 74 0.83 -2.94 -1.90
N ALA A 75 2.12 -3.22 -1.97
CA ALA A 75 2.65 -4.53 -2.40
C ALA A 75 2.22 -5.69 -1.48
N ALA A 76 2.22 -5.47 -0.16
CA ALA A 76 1.74 -6.46 0.80
C ALA A 76 0.25 -6.75 0.63
N HIS A 77 -0.57 -5.71 0.38
CA HIS A 77 -1.98 -5.88 0.06
C HIS A 77 -2.17 -6.71 -1.21
N LEU A 78 -1.49 -6.35 -2.30
CA LEU A 78 -1.54 -7.07 -3.57
C LEU A 78 -1.20 -8.55 -3.41
N ARG A 79 -0.06 -8.86 -2.77
CA ARG A 79 0.37 -10.26 -2.54
C ARG A 79 -0.67 -11.07 -1.76
N ARG A 80 -1.17 -10.52 -0.65
CA ARG A 80 -2.06 -11.25 0.27
C ARG A 80 -3.47 -11.43 -0.26
N VAL A 81 -3.99 -10.46 -1.01
CA VAL A 81 -5.39 -10.41 -1.44
C VAL A 81 -5.56 -10.85 -2.89
N HIS A 82 -4.66 -10.42 -3.78
CA HIS A 82 -4.82 -10.59 -5.22
C HIS A 82 -4.01 -11.73 -5.79
N PHE A 83 -2.86 -12.06 -5.20
CA PHE A 83 -1.94 -13.07 -5.75
C PHE A 83 -1.79 -14.31 -4.85
N ARG A 84 -2.50 -14.37 -3.71
CA ARG A 84 -2.47 -15.56 -2.86
C ARG A 84 -3.26 -16.70 -3.54
N PRO A 85 -2.66 -17.89 -3.71
CA PRO A 85 -3.39 -19.05 -4.22
C PRO A 85 -4.48 -19.43 -3.22
N LYS A 86 -5.72 -19.51 -3.70
CA LYS A 86 -6.85 -19.96 -2.88
C LYS A 86 -6.70 -21.47 -2.73
N LYS A 87 -6.32 -21.97 -1.53
CA LYS A 87 -6.39 -23.41 -1.24
C LYS A 87 -7.82 -23.85 -1.57
N SER A 88 -7.95 -24.80 -2.51
CA SER A 88 -9.22 -25.45 -2.75
C SER A 88 -9.72 -25.99 -1.42
N ARG A 89 -10.99 -25.72 -1.09
CA ARG A 89 -11.59 -26.14 0.17
C ARG A 89 -11.88 -27.64 0.10
N GLY A 90 -10.81 -28.44 0.07
CA GLY A 90 -10.81 -29.88 0.24
C GLY A 90 -11.03 -30.18 1.71
N LYS A 91 -12.21 -30.72 1.98
CA LYS A 91 -12.70 -31.30 3.22
C LYS A 91 -11.62 -32.14 3.95
N ASN A 92 -11.14 -31.66 5.10
CA ASN A 92 -10.88 -32.40 6.36
C ASN A 92 -9.70 -31.84 7.18
N ASN A 93 -9.95 -31.79 8.49
CA ASN A 93 -9.02 -31.76 9.62
C ASN A 93 -8.44 -30.40 10.06
N ASN A 94 -8.94 -30.00 11.23
CA ASN A 94 -8.23 -29.36 12.35
C ASN A 94 -6.70 -29.36 12.20
N VAL A 95 -6.12 -28.19 11.88
CA VAL A 95 -4.71 -27.88 12.11
C VAL A 95 -4.57 -26.38 12.29
N ASP A 96 -3.80 -26.03 13.31
CA ASP A 96 -3.58 -24.75 13.95
C ASP A 96 -3.28 -23.58 13.01
N ALA A 97 -3.76 -22.41 13.43
CA ALA A 97 -3.67 -21.14 12.73
C ALA A 97 -2.26 -20.49 12.73
N ASP A 98 -1.21 -21.22 13.10
CA ASP A 98 0.06 -20.59 13.56
C ASP A 98 1.30 -20.83 12.68
N GLU A 99 1.28 -21.71 11.68
CA GLU A 99 2.51 -21.99 10.91
C GLU A 99 2.29 -22.11 9.40
N GLN A 100 2.14 -20.98 8.72
CA GLN A 100 2.42 -20.89 7.27
C GLN A 100 3.26 -19.66 6.97
N LYS A 101 4.53 -19.70 7.37
CA LYS A 101 5.63 -19.03 6.68
C LYS A 101 5.81 -19.68 5.30
N GLN A 102 4.85 -19.48 4.39
CA GLN A 102 5.06 -19.79 2.99
C GLN A 102 5.78 -18.59 2.38
N SER A 103 6.95 -18.88 1.84
CA SER A 103 7.87 -17.94 1.21
C SER A 103 7.13 -16.99 0.27
N ASP A 104 7.38 -15.70 0.45
CA ASP A 104 7.01 -14.59 -0.44
C ASP A 104 7.62 -14.71 -1.86
N GLU A 105 8.04 -15.91 -2.28
CA GLU A 105 9.00 -16.18 -3.36
C GLU A 105 8.38 -16.64 -4.69
N ASP A 106 7.23 -16.10 -5.09
CA ASP A 106 6.72 -16.35 -6.46
C ASP A 106 6.24 -15.10 -7.20
N VAL A 107 6.23 -13.94 -6.53
CA VAL A 107 5.91 -12.67 -7.20
C VAL A 107 7.14 -11.79 -7.22
N LYS A 108 7.85 -11.82 -8.36
CA LYS A 108 9.02 -10.97 -8.59
C LYS A 108 8.63 -9.51 -8.41
N TRP A 109 9.36 -8.81 -7.55
CA TRP A 109 9.10 -7.41 -7.20
C TRP A 109 8.94 -6.48 -8.42
N GLY A 110 9.74 -6.70 -9.47
CA GLY A 110 9.65 -5.94 -10.72
C GLY A 110 8.28 -6.03 -11.39
N ASP A 111 7.65 -7.20 -11.36
CA ASP A 111 6.34 -7.42 -11.99
C ASP A 111 5.19 -6.84 -11.15
N LEU A 112 5.40 -6.66 -9.83
CA LEU A 112 4.42 -6.06 -8.94
C LEU A 112 4.41 -4.53 -9.01
N LYS A 113 5.51 -3.91 -9.45
CA LYS A 113 5.66 -2.45 -9.52
C LYS A 113 4.63 -1.77 -10.43
N ILE A 114 4.11 -2.47 -11.44
CA ILE A 114 3.09 -1.94 -12.35
C ILE A 114 1.66 -2.02 -11.80
N TRP A 115 1.45 -2.77 -10.71
CA TRP A 115 0.16 -2.99 -10.04
C TRP A 115 -0.19 -1.95 -8.98
N PHE A 116 0.67 -0.95 -8.79
CA PHE A 116 0.38 0.21 -7.99
C PHE A 116 1.00 1.45 -8.63
N GLU A 117 0.49 2.61 -8.28
CA GLU A 117 1.02 3.90 -8.73
C GLU A 117 1.30 4.81 -7.53
N GLU A 118 2.30 5.68 -7.69
CA GLU A 118 2.56 6.78 -6.76
C GLU A 118 1.63 7.96 -7.12
N LYS A 119 0.91 8.50 -6.14
CA LYS A 119 0.14 9.74 -6.26
C LYS A 119 0.54 10.72 -5.18
N LEU A 120 0.71 11.98 -5.58
CA LEU A 120 0.77 13.11 -4.67
C LEU A 120 -0.66 13.54 -4.37
N VAL A 121 -1.04 13.52 -3.10
CA VAL A 121 -2.35 13.99 -2.65
C VAL A 121 -2.16 15.17 -1.69
N PRO A 122 -3.02 16.19 -1.75
CA PRO A 122 -3.04 17.23 -0.72
C PRO A 122 -3.20 16.61 0.67
N ILE A 123 -2.44 17.11 1.64
CA ILE A 123 -2.64 16.78 3.05
C ILE A 123 -3.88 17.55 3.50
N ASP A 124 -5.05 16.95 3.28
CA ASP A 124 -6.28 17.43 3.90
C ASP A 124 -6.26 16.98 5.38
N GLU A 125 -6.43 17.92 6.30
CA GLU A 125 -6.38 17.68 7.76
C GLU A 125 -7.44 16.65 8.24
N LYS A 126 -8.31 16.16 7.35
CA LYS A 126 -9.40 15.22 7.65
C LYS A 126 -9.06 13.74 7.54
N GLU A 127 -7.86 13.34 7.08
CA GLU A 127 -7.46 11.93 6.97
C GLU A 127 -6.83 11.33 8.27
N SER A 128 -7.27 11.78 9.45
CA SER A 128 -7.04 11.07 10.73
C SER A 128 -8.24 10.22 11.18
N GLY A 129 -9.30 10.14 10.38
CA GLY A 129 -10.51 9.40 10.72
C GLY A 129 -10.48 7.93 10.31
N HIS A 130 -9.78 7.08 11.05
CA HIS A 130 -10.21 5.68 11.14
C HIS A 130 -11.65 5.70 11.67
N GLY A 131 -12.60 5.29 10.83
CA GLY A 131 -14.04 5.52 11.01
C GLY A 131 -14.56 5.26 12.43
N LEU A 132 -15.04 6.34 13.05
CA LEU A 132 -16.08 6.25 14.07
C LEU A 132 -17.38 5.89 13.34
N LEU A 133 -17.74 4.62 13.38
CA LEU A 133 -19.12 4.22 13.16
C LEU A 133 -19.53 3.28 14.30
N ARG A 134 -20.33 3.81 15.23
CA ARG A 134 -21.56 3.10 15.61
C ARG A 134 -22.62 4.09 16.06
N GLU A 135 -23.60 4.21 15.17
CA GLU A 135 -25.00 4.63 15.30
C GLU A 135 -25.51 5.08 16.68
N MET A 136 -26.16 6.25 16.67
CA MET A 136 -27.36 6.48 17.48
C MET A 136 -28.41 5.46 17.08
N VAL A 137 -28.91 4.70 18.05
CA VAL A 137 -30.22 4.08 18.01
C VAL A 137 -30.82 4.28 19.40
N GLU A 138 -31.75 5.24 19.41
CA GLU A 138 -32.83 5.53 20.38
C GLU A 138 -32.50 5.65 21.87
#